data_AF-A0A1G8MK84-F1
#
_entry.id   AF-A0A1G8MK84-F1
#
_cell.length_a   1.000
_cell.length_b   1.000
_cell.length_c   1.000
_cell.angle_alpha   90.00
_cell.angle_beta   90.00
_cell.angle_gamma   90.00
#
_symmetry.space_group_name_H-M   'P 1'
#
loop_
_entity.id
_entity.type
_entity.pdbx_description
1 polymer ?
#
loop_
_entity_poly.entity_id
_entity_poly.type
_entity_poly.pdbx_seq_one_letter_code
_entity_poly.pdbx_strand_id
1 'polypeptide(L)' 'MAVKKNSDTSRVKKGAELEVEHLTEVTDLSPNQARGLLRKHGNDWAKIKDEAKDLKKDD' A
#
# COMPACT_ATOMS: atom_id res chain seq x y z
N MET A 1 -26.81 6.70 26.58
CA MET A 1 -26.21 5.98 25.43
C MET A 1 -25.14 6.88 24.83
N ALA A 2 -23.85 6.63 25.06
CA ALA A 2 -22.77 7.43 24.48
C ALA A 2 -22.13 6.62 23.35
N VAL A 3 -22.33 7.07 22.10
CA VAL A 3 -21.78 6.40 20.92
C VAL A 3 -20.25 6.53 20.98
N LYS A 4 -19.59 5.39 21.21
CA LYS A 4 -18.13 5.31 21.22
C LYS A 4 -17.69 5.57 19.78
N LYS A 5 -17.12 6.75 19.53
CA LYS A 5 -16.58 7.17 18.24
C LYS A 5 -15.31 6.36 18.00
N ASN A 6 -15.48 5.09 17.63
CA ASN A 6 -14.38 4.21 17.23
C ASN A 6 -13.89 4.73 15.89
N SER A 7 -12.80 5.51 15.98
CA SER A 7 -12.11 6.12 14.86
C SER A 7 -11.88 5.09 13.75
N ASP A 8 -12.31 5.47 12.56
CA ASP A 8 -12.39 4.75 11.28
C ASP A 8 -11.07 4.12 10.76
N THR A 9 -10.03 4.13 11.59
CA THR A 9 -8.69 3.59 11.31
C THR A 9 -8.68 2.13 10.85
N SER A 10 -9.68 1.32 11.21
CA SER A 10 -9.80 -0.07 10.74
C SER A 10 -10.14 -0.17 9.25
N ARG A 11 -10.91 0.77 8.69
CA ARG A 11 -11.23 0.80 7.25
C ARG A 11 -10.02 1.18 6.43
N VAL A 12 -9.26 2.16 6.91
CA VAL A 12 -8.01 2.61 6.26
C VAL A 12 -6.96 1.51 6.26
N LYS A 13 -6.85 0.73 7.35
CA LYS A 13 -5.96 -0.45 7.42
C LYS A 13 -6.34 -1.51 6.39
N LYS A 14 -7.63 -1.84 6.29
CA LYS A 14 -8.11 -2.86 5.34
C LYS A 14 -7.93 -2.42 3.89
N GLY A 15 -8.11 -1.13 3.60
CA GLY A 15 -7.79 -0.54 2.31
C GLY A 15 -6.31 -0.70 1.98
N ALA A 16 -5.43 -0.26 2.88
CA ALA A 16 -3.98 -0.34 2.68
C ALA A 16 -3.48 -1.78 2.46
N GLU A 17 -4.05 -2.79 3.14
CA GLU A 17 -3.67 -4.18 2.92
C GLU A 17 -4.07 -4.70 1.53
N LEU A 18 -5.23 -4.28 1.04
CA LEU A 18 -5.72 -4.61 -0.30
C LEU A 18 -4.89 -3.90 -1.39
N GLU A 19 -4.47 -2.66 -1.11
CA GLU A 19 -3.56 -1.93 -1.98
C GLU A 19 -2.17 -2.59 -2.03
N VAL A 20 -1.68 -3.10 -0.89
CA VAL A 20 -0.41 -3.85 -0.83
C VAL A 20 -0.50 -5.12 -1.67
N GLU A 21 -1.55 -5.92 -1.49
CA GLU A 21 -1.77 -7.16 -2.23
C GLU A 21 -1.79 -6.90 -3.74
N HIS A 22 -2.59 -5.92 -4.19
CA HIS A 22 -2.66 -5.55 -5.60
C HIS A 22 -1.31 -5.07 -6.14
N LEU A 23 -0.53 -4.34 -5.34
CA LEU A 23 0.79 -3.91 -5.77
C LEU A 23 1.75 -5.09 -5.90
N THR A 24 1.77 -5.99 -4.92
CA THR A 24 2.61 -7.19 -4.97
C THR A 24 2.27 -8.08 -6.17
N GLU A 25 0.99 -8.20 -6.54
CA GLU A 25 0.58 -8.95 -7.74
C GLU A 25 1.00 -8.27 -9.06
N VAL A 26 0.90 -6.93 -9.14
CA VAL A 26 1.18 -6.20 -10.38
C VAL A 26 2.69 -6.02 -10.61
N THR A 27 3.47 -5.85 -9.54
CA THR A 27 4.89 -5.51 -9.63
C THR A 27 5.82 -6.62 -9.15
N ASP A 28 5.26 -7.73 -8.63
CA ASP A 28 6.01 -8.87 -8.09
C ASP A 28 6.97 -8.49 -6.95
N LEU A 29 6.61 -7.44 -6.20
CA LEU A 29 7.40 -6.95 -5.07
C LEU A 29 7.06 -7.72 -3.80
N SER A 30 7.95 -7.67 -2.82
CA SER A 30 7.63 -8.14 -1.47
C SER A 30 6.55 -7.26 -0.81
N PRO A 31 5.66 -7.81 0.02
CA PRO A 31 4.64 -7.05 0.75
C PRO A 31 5.21 -5.91 1.60
N ASN A 32 6.43 -6.07 2.12
CA ASN A 32 7.14 -5.04 2.87
C ASN A 32 7.60 -3.87 1.98
N GLN A 33 8.07 -4.15 0.76
CA GLN A 33 8.43 -3.12 -0.22
C GLN A 33 7.18 -2.37 -0.67
N ALA A 34 6.10 -3.09 -0.99
CA ALA A 34 4.81 -2.52 -1.36
C ALA A 34 4.22 -1.62 -0.25
N ARG A 35 4.25 -2.06 1.01
CA ARG A 35 3.90 -1.22 2.17
C ARG A 35 4.76 0.02 2.28
N GLY A 36 6.06 -0.11 2.03
CA GLY A 36 7.00 1.01 2.02
C GLY A 36 6.65 2.05 0.96
N LEU A 37 6.30 1.61 -0.25
CA LEU A 37 5.91 2.48 -1.34
C LEU A 37 4.57 3.17 -1.10
N LEU A 38 3.55 2.44 -0.65
CA LEU A 38 2.25 3.01 -0.25
C LEU A 38 2.40 4.01 0.90
N ARG A 39 3.35 3.79 1.82
CA ARG A 39 3.62 4.75 2.90
C ARG A 39 4.38 6.00 2.42
N LYS A 40 5.22 5.87 1.39
CA LYS A 40 6.01 6.98 0.81
C LYS A 40 5.20 7.84 -0.16
N HIS A 41 4.39 7.21 -1.01
CA HIS A 41 3.66 7.84 -2.11
C HIS A 41 2.15 7.92 -1.88
N GLY A 42 1.62 7.28 -0.83
CA GLY A 42 0.19 7.28 -0.55
C GLY A 42 -0.62 6.61 -1.65
N ASN A 43 -1.60 7.32 -2.21
CA ASN A 43 -2.48 6.84 -3.27
C ASN A 43 -1.93 7.06 -4.69
N ASP A 44 -0.68 7.50 -4.85
CA ASP A 44 -0.05 7.72 -6.16
C ASP A 44 0.40 6.40 -6.83
N TRP A 45 -0.58 5.60 -7.23
CA TRP A 45 -0.37 4.29 -7.88
C TRP A 45 0.51 4.32 -9.12
N ALA A 46 0.43 5.40 -9.92
CA ALA A 46 1.26 5.54 -11.11
C ALA A 46 2.76 5.60 -10.74
N LYS A 47 3.09 6.37 -9.70
CA LYS A 47 4.47 6.53 -9.24
C LYS A 47 4.95 5.30 -8.49
N ILE A 48 4.08 4.67 -7.70
CA ILE A 48 4.37 3.42 -7.03
C ILE A 48 4.71 2.32 -8.04
N LYS A 49 3.95 2.18 -9.13
CA LYS A 49 4.24 1.18 -10.18
C LYS A 49 5.56 1.44 -10.92
N ASP A 50 5.88 2.71 -11.16
CA ASP A 50 7.14 3.11 -11.80
C ASP A 50 8.33 2.80 -10.89
N GLU A 51 8.28 3.25 -9.64
CA GLU A 51 9.32 3.01 -8.64
C GLU A 51 9.44 1.52 -8.30
N ALA A 52 8.34 0.77 -8.32
CA ALA A 52 8.35 -0.67 -8.14
C ALA A 52 9.02 -1.42 -9.30
N LYS A 53 8.81 -0.98 -10.54
CA LYS A 53 9.50 -1.52 -11.72
C LYS A 53 10.99 -1.22 -11.70
N ASP A 54 11.37 -0.05 -11.19
CA ASP A 54 12.76 0.35 -11.01
C ASP A 54 13.42 -0.50 -9.92
N LEU A 55 12.76 -0.65 -8.76
CA LEU A 55 13.24 -1.45 -7.64
C LEU A 55 13.45 -2.93 -7.96
N LYS A 56 12.68 -3.48 -8.92
CA LYS A 56 12.85 -4.86 -9.42
C LYS A 56 14.10 -5.04 -10.30
N LYS A 57 14.68 -3.97 -10.84
CA LYS A 57 15.85 -4.04 -11.73
C LYS A 57 17.19 -4.06 -10.97
N ASP A 58 17.18 -3.71 -9.70
CA ASP A 58 18.39 -3.61 -8.86
C ASP A 58 18.68 -4.89 -8.04
N ASP A 59 17.98 -6.01 -8.31
CA ASP A 59 18.24 -7.34 -7.70
C ASP A 59 18.67 -8.37 -8.75
#